data_AF-A0A4U9D5B6-F1
#
_entry.id   AF-A0A4U9D5B6-F1
#
_cell.length_a   1.000
_cell.length_b   1.000
_cell.length_c   1.000
_cell.angle_alpha   90.00
_cell.angle_beta   90.00
_cell.angle_gamma   90.00
#
_symmetry.space_group_name_H-M   'P 1'
#
loop_
_entity.id
_entity.type
_entity.pdbx_description
1 polymer ?
#
loop_
_entity_poly.entity_id
_entity_poly.type
_entity_poly.pdbx_seq_one_letter_code
_entity_poly.pdbx_strand_id
1 'polypeptide(L)'
;MSTPAHLWLEDENGSPIVGGCLMPLRLGSIELKSFSHGVTIPVDTNRGKLTGTRIHRPIVVVKEFDRTTPVLYRAVCEGRTLKKAIIRMYRIMASGIEAEYFNIILENVKITTVSPYLSPTA
;
A
#
# COMPACT_ATOMS: atom_id res chain seq x y z
N MET A 1 -15.44 14.23 -2.70
CA MET A 1 -15.17 12.82 -3.02
C MET A 1 -13.78 12.47 -2.53
N SER A 2 -13.59 11.31 -1.91
CA SER A 2 -12.26 10.86 -1.46
C SER A 2 -11.44 10.45 -2.68
N THR A 3 -10.31 11.11 -2.93
CA THR A 3 -9.36 10.74 -3.98
C THR A 3 -8.64 9.46 -3.56
N PRO A 4 -8.55 8.44 -4.44
CA PRO A 4 -7.91 7.17 -4.10
C PRO A 4 -6.43 7.38 -3.79
N ALA A 5 -5.89 6.54 -2.90
CA ALA A 5 -4.46 6.48 -2.67
C ALA A 5 -3.79 5.70 -3.81
N HIS A 6 -2.53 5.98 -4.07
CA HIS A 6 -1.75 5.32 -5.12
C HIS A 6 -0.50 4.69 -4.54
N LEU A 7 -0.11 3.55 -5.09
CA LEU A 7 1.04 2.76 -4.69
C LEU A 7 2.06 2.68 -5.84
N TRP A 8 3.32 2.92 -5.51
CA TRP A 8 4.48 2.67 -6.35
C TRP A 8 5.32 1.59 -5.70
N LEU A 9 5.79 0.64 -6.50
CA LEU A 9 6.63 -0.46 -6.05
C LEU A 9 7.92 -0.48 -6.87
N GLU A 10 9.03 -0.77 -6.21
CA GLU A 10 10.32 -1.03 -6.84
C GLU A 10 10.71 -2.48 -6.54
N ASP A 11 11.13 -3.21 -7.57
CA ASP A 11 11.61 -4.59 -7.42
C ASP A 11 12.92 -4.68 -6.62
N GLU A 12 13.46 -5.89 -6.48
CA GLU A 12 14.72 -6.16 -5.79
C GLU A 12 15.94 -5.43 -6.40
N ASN A 13 15.87 -5.10 -7.69
CA ASN A 13 16.91 -4.37 -8.42
C ASN A 13 16.67 -2.85 -8.41
N GLY A 14 15.56 -2.37 -7.84
CA GLY A 14 15.15 -0.98 -7.87
C GLY A 14 14.45 -0.55 -9.16
N SER A 15 14.05 -1.49 -10.02
CA SER A 15 13.25 -1.20 -11.21
C SER A 15 11.78 -1.00 -10.84
N PRO A 16 11.08 -0.02 -11.41
CA PRO A 16 9.70 0.25 -11.06
C PRO A 16 8.76 -0.86 -11.57
N ILE A 17 7.90 -1.36 -10.70
CA ILE A 17 6.78 -2.25 -11.08
C ILE A 17 5.64 -1.34 -11.53
N VAL A 18 5.49 -1.21 -12.85
CA VAL A 18 4.54 -0.29 -13.48
C VAL A 18 3.10 -0.80 -13.37
N GLY A 19 2.26 -0.03 -12.68
CA GLY A 19 0.83 -0.23 -12.54
C GLY A 19 0.00 0.21 -13.77
N GLY A 20 -1.33 0.18 -13.61
CA GLY A 20 -2.28 0.50 -14.68
C GLY A 20 -2.71 1.96 -14.79
N CYS A 21 -2.32 2.85 -13.85
CA CYS A 21 -2.81 4.22 -13.84
C CYS A 21 -2.26 5.04 -15.01
N LEU A 22 -3.14 5.76 -15.72
CA LEU A 22 -2.82 6.60 -16.88
C LEU A 22 -2.89 8.11 -16.59
N MET A 23 -3.21 8.50 -15.35
CA MET A 23 -3.29 9.92 -14.99
C MET A 23 -1.89 10.55 -15.01
N PRO A 24 -1.69 11.75 -15.62
CA PRO A 24 -0.36 12.33 -15.83
C PRO A 24 0.51 12.43 -14.57
N LEU A 25 -0.08 12.87 -13.44
CA LEU A 25 0.63 13.03 -12.17
C LEU A 25 0.82 11.71 -11.39
N ARG A 26 0.19 10.63 -11.83
CA ARG A 26 0.18 9.32 -11.16
C ARG A 26 0.48 8.17 -12.13
N LEU A 27 1.13 8.49 -13.24
CA LEU A 27 1.36 7.56 -14.33
C LEU A 27 2.14 6.34 -13.84
N GLY A 28 1.67 5.14 -14.19
CA GLY A 28 2.31 3.89 -13.82
C GLY A 28 2.18 3.52 -12.34
N SER A 29 1.35 4.24 -11.58
CA SER A 29 1.01 3.85 -10.21
C SER A 29 -0.10 2.79 -10.18
N ILE A 30 -0.24 2.14 -9.03
CA ILE A 30 -1.32 1.22 -8.72
C ILE A 30 -2.36 1.97 -7.89
N GLU A 31 -3.59 2.09 -8.40
CA GLU A 31 -4.70 2.67 -7.64
C GLU A 31 -5.14 1.73 -6.51
N LEU A 32 -5.28 2.27 -5.31
CA LEU A 32 -5.75 1.54 -4.13
C LEU A 32 -7.22 1.85 -3.86
N LYS A 33 -8.01 0.80 -3.64
CA LYS A 33 -9.41 0.90 -3.19
C LYS A 33 -9.49 1.05 -1.68
N SER A 34 -8.58 0.42 -0.94
CA SER A 34 -8.48 0.59 0.50
C SER A 34 -7.04 0.44 0.99
N PHE A 35 -6.78 1.05 2.14
CA PHE A 35 -5.52 0.99 2.87
C PHE A 35 -5.84 0.83 4.36
N SER A 36 -5.13 -0.08 5.03
CA SER A 36 -5.20 -0.29 6.47
C SER A 36 -3.82 -0.58 7.03
N HIS A 37 -3.50 0.03 8.17
CA HIS A 37 -2.26 -0.18 8.90
C HIS A 37 -2.52 0.04 10.37
N GLY A 38 -1.91 -0.79 11.22
CA GLY A 38 -2.03 -0.67 12.67
C GLY A 38 -0.67 -0.61 13.32
N VAL A 39 -0.43 0.40 14.14
CA VAL A 39 0.70 0.46 15.06
C VAL A 39 0.14 0.51 16.47
N THR A 40 0.63 -0.35 17.35
CA THR A 40 0.10 -0.45 18.72
C THR A 40 1.25 -0.59 19.71
N ILE A 41 1.14 0.06 20.86
CA ILE A 41 2.01 -0.17 22.01
C ILE A 41 1.23 -1.04 22.99
N PRO A 42 1.76 -2.19 23.44
CA PRO A 42 1.05 -3.05 24.38
C PRO A 42 0.86 -2.32 25.72
N VAL A 43 -0.30 -2.57 26.34
CA VAL A 43 -0.72 -1.97 27.60
C VAL A 43 -1.10 -3.06 28.59
N ASP A 44 -0.76 -2.86 29.87
CA ASP A 44 -1.23 -3.66 30.99
C ASP A 44 -2.75 -3.49 31.11
N THR A 45 -3.49 -4.59 31.05
CA THR A 45 -4.96 -4.61 31.06
C THR A 45 -5.55 -4.06 32.35
N ASN A 46 -4.83 -4.15 33.47
CA ASN A 46 -5.35 -3.75 34.78
C ASN A 46 -4.98 -2.30 35.14
N ARG A 47 -3.84 -1.82 34.67
CA ARG A 47 -3.28 -0.51 35.07
C ARG A 47 -3.21 0.50 33.94
N GLY A 48 -3.39 0.09 32.68
CA GLY A 48 -3.23 0.95 31.50
C GLY A 48 -1.79 1.39 31.23
N LYS A 49 -0.81 0.83 31.96
CA LYS A 49 0.60 1.18 31.80
C LYS A 49 1.15 0.56 30.51
N LEU A 50 1.93 1.32 29.74
CA LEU A 50 2.64 0.81 28.56
C LEU A 50 3.69 -0.23 28.99
N THR A 51 3.61 -1.45 28.43
CA THR A 51 4.43 -2.61 28.85
C THR A 51 5.55 -2.96 27.88
N GLY A 52 5.65 -2.27 26.75
CA GLY A 52 6.66 -2.58 25.74
C GLY A 52 6.80 -1.51 24.67
N THR A 53 7.45 -1.88 23.57
CA THR A 53 7.65 -1.01 22.42
C THR A 53 6.51 -1.12 21.42
N ARG A 54 6.41 -0.14 20.51
CA ARG A 54 5.53 -0.21 19.33
C ARG A 54 5.68 -1.52 18.55
N ILE A 55 4.54 -2.09 18.17
CA ILE A 55 4.38 -3.27 17.34
C ILE A 55 3.68 -2.82 16.05
N HIS A 56 4.33 -3.05 14.92
CA HIS A 56 3.76 -2.78 13.60
C HIS A 56 3.00 -4.00 13.11
N ARG A 57 1.73 -3.82 12.74
CA ARG A 57 0.97 -4.80 11.99
C ARG A 57 1.26 -4.64 10.49
N PRO A 58 1.11 -5.70 9.68
CA PRO A 58 1.25 -5.60 8.23
C PRO A 58 0.34 -4.51 7.65
N ILE A 59 0.83 -3.83 6.63
CA ILE A 59 0.01 -2.95 5.80
C ILE A 59 -0.84 -3.84 4.90
N VAL A 60 -2.16 -3.60 4.92
CA VAL A 60 -3.13 -4.30 4.07
C VAL A 60 -3.67 -3.29 3.06
N VAL A 61 -3.54 -3.63 1.78
CA VAL A 61 -4.07 -2.83 0.67
C VAL A 61 -5.00 -3.66 -0.17
N VAL A 62 -6.07 -3.03 -0.68
CA VAL A 62 -6.95 -3.63 -1.67
C VAL A 62 -6.78 -2.88 -2.98
N LYS A 63 -6.58 -3.64 -4.06
CA LYS A 63 -6.47 -3.15 -5.42
C LYS A 63 -7.27 -4.04 -6.37
N GLU A 64 -7.55 -3.52 -7.56
CA GLU A 64 -8.15 -4.32 -8.64
C GLU A 64 -7.14 -5.30 -9.25
N PHE A 65 -7.62 -6.30 -9.98
CA PHE A 65 -6.77 -7.16 -10.81
C PHE A 65 -6.16 -6.34 -11.95
N ASP A 66 -4.84 -6.31 -12.05
CA ASP A 66 -4.13 -5.61 -13.12
C ASP A 66 -2.82 -6.34 -13.50
N ARG A 67 -2.03 -5.70 -14.36
CA ARG A 67 -0.73 -6.22 -14.81
C ARG A 67 0.28 -6.49 -13.68
N THR A 68 0.10 -5.87 -12.51
CA THR A 68 1.00 -6.07 -11.36
C THR A 68 0.62 -7.29 -10.55
N THR A 69 -0.63 -7.77 -10.67
CA THR A 69 -1.12 -8.93 -9.93
C THR A 69 -0.21 -10.16 -10.04
N PRO A 70 0.22 -10.62 -11.24
CA PRO A 70 1.13 -11.77 -11.35
C PRO A 70 2.50 -11.53 -10.69
N VAL A 71 2.99 -10.29 -10.71
CA VAL A 71 4.26 -9.91 -10.08
C VAL A 71 4.15 -10.01 -8.55
N LEU A 72 3.03 -9.57 -7.97
CA LEU A 72 2.78 -9.68 -6.53
C LEU A 72 2.67 -11.14 -6.09
N TYR A 73 2.01 -12.00 -6.88
CA TYR A 73 1.98 -13.44 -6.61
C TYR A 73 3.37 -14.05 -6.61
N ARG A 74 4.19 -13.73 -7.63
CA ARG A 74 5.58 -14.22 -7.71
C ARG A 74 6.39 -13.78 -6.49
N ALA A 75 6.27 -12.52 -6.09
CA ALA A 75 6.98 -11.98 -4.93
C ALA A 75 6.61 -12.70 -3.63
N VAL A 76 5.33 -13.07 -3.43
CA VAL A 76 4.91 -13.89 -2.27
C VAL A 76 5.47 -15.30 -2.35
N CYS A 77 5.29 -15.99 -3.48
CA CYS A 77 5.68 -17.39 -3.62
C CYS A 77 7.19 -17.61 -3.48
N GLU A 78 7.99 -16.65 -3.93
CA GLU A 78 9.45 -16.73 -3.88
C GLU A 78 10.04 -15.99 -2.65
N GLY A 79 9.20 -15.34 -1.84
CA GLY A 79 9.65 -14.56 -0.68
C GLY A 79 10.57 -13.40 -1.02
N ARG A 80 10.41 -12.82 -2.23
CA ARG A 80 11.25 -11.71 -2.72
C ARG A 80 11.12 -10.49 -1.81
N THR A 81 12.23 -9.78 -1.66
CA THR A 81 12.28 -8.51 -0.93
C THR A 81 12.30 -7.37 -1.94
N LEU A 82 11.18 -6.67 -2.05
CA LEU A 82 11.08 -5.46 -2.87
C LEU A 82 11.90 -4.35 -2.22
N LYS A 83 12.61 -3.56 -3.01
CA LYS A 83 13.47 -2.50 -2.49
C LYS A 83 12.66 -1.43 -1.77
N LYS A 84 11.53 -1.03 -2.39
CA LYS A 84 10.74 0.11 -1.91
C LYS A 84 9.26 -0.02 -2.25
N ALA A 85 8.42 0.48 -1.35
CA ALA A 85 7.02 0.76 -1.64
C ALA A 85 6.67 2.17 -1.16
N ILE A 86 6.04 2.97 -2.02
CA ILE A 86 5.61 4.32 -1.70
C ILE A 86 4.11 4.40 -1.88
N ILE A 87 3.40 4.76 -0.82
CA ILE A 87 1.97 5.02 -0.85
C ILE A 87 1.78 6.52 -0.76
N ARG A 88 1.06 7.12 -1.71
CA ARG A 88 0.77 8.56 -1.74
C ARG A 88 -0.73 8.77 -1.69
N MET A 89 -1.14 9.67 -0.80
CA MET A 89 -2.52 10.09 -0.67
C MET A 89 -2.69 11.50 -1.22
N TYR A 90 -3.77 11.69 -1.95
CA TYR A 90 -4.07 12.93 -2.65
C TYR A 90 -5.32 13.58 -2.06
N ARG A 91 -5.44 14.90 -2.21
CA ARG A 91 -6.68 15.64 -2.00
C ARG A 91 -6.83 16.71 -3.07
N ILE A 92 -8.08 17.01 -3.43
CA ILE A 92 -8.41 18.11 -4.33
C ILE A 92 -8.36 19.41 -3.52
N MET A 93 -7.54 20.37 -3.96
CA MET A 93 -7.46 21.70 -3.35
C MET A 93 -8.61 22.61 -3.83
N ALA A 94 -8.80 23.76 -3.18
CA ALA A 94 -9.81 24.74 -3.60
C ALA A 94 -9.64 25.24 -5.04
N SER A 95 -8.42 25.18 -5.58
CA SER A 95 -8.10 25.49 -6.99
C SER A 95 -8.54 24.41 -7.99
N GLY A 96 -9.07 23.27 -7.52
CA GLY A 96 -9.40 22.11 -8.37
C GLY A 96 -8.20 21.22 -8.71
N ILE A 97 -6.99 21.57 -8.29
CA ILE A 97 -5.77 20.79 -8.53
C ILE A 97 -5.63 19.71 -7.45
N GLU A 98 -5.32 18.49 -7.87
CA GLU A 98 -4.97 17.41 -6.94
C GLU A 98 -3.55 17.60 -6.41
N ALA A 99 -3.41 17.61 -5.09
CA ALA A 99 -2.11 17.68 -4.43
C ALA A 99 -1.90 16.44 -3.55
N GLU A 100 -0.68 15.89 -3.59
CA GLU A 100 -0.22 14.92 -2.60
C GLU A 100 -0.17 15.63 -1.24
N TYR A 101 -0.75 15.00 -0.22
CA TYR A 101 -0.77 15.59 1.12
C TYR A 101 -0.12 14.72 2.19
N PHE A 102 0.06 13.44 1.91
CA PHE A 102 0.65 12.49 2.82
C PHE A 102 1.26 11.34 2.04
N ASN A 103 2.38 10.83 2.54
CA ASN A 103 3.00 9.64 1.99
C ASN A 103 3.51 8.70 3.08
N ILE A 104 3.58 7.42 2.71
CA ILE A 104 4.18 6.36 3.50
C ILE A 104 5.23 5.70 2.63
N ILE A 105 6.46 5.67 3.14
CA ILE A 105 7.60 5.06 2.46
C ILE A 105 8.02 3.83 3.26
N LEU A 106 8.08 2.70 2.58
CA LEU A 106 8.52 1.42 3.11
C LEU A 106 9.78 0.98 2.36
N GLU A 107 10.73 0.43 3.09
CA GLU A 107 12.00 -0.08 2.56
C GLU A 107 12.12 -1.56 2.88
N ASN A 108 12.79 -2.32 2.02
CA ASN A 108 12.99 -3.77 2.18
C ASN A 108 11.66 -4.52 2.43
N VAL A 109 10.71 -4.29 1.54
CA VAL A 109 9.32 -4.71 1.69
C VAL A 109 9.17 -6.17 1.31
N LYS A 110 8.53 -6.96 2.18
CA LYS A 110 8.09 -8.32 1.87
C LYS A 110 6.57 -8.38 1.75
N ILE A 111 6.10 -9.02 0.70
CA ILE A 111 4.68 -9.32 0.55
C ILE A 111 4.44 -10.66 1.23
N THR A 112 3.60 -10.68 2.24
CA THR A 112 3.34 -11.87 3.06
C THR A 112 2.10 -12.63 2.63
N THR A 113 1.13 -11.96 2.00
CA THR A 113 -0.17 -12.54 1.66
C THR A 113 -0.76 -11.83 0.45
N VAL A 114 -1.29 -12.60 -0.49
CA VAL A 114 -2.17 -12.14 -1.56
C VAL A 114 -3.45 -12.98 -1.48
N SER A 115 -4.57 -12.32 -1.20
CA SER A 115 -5.88 -12.95 -1.02
C SER A 115 -6.87 -12.39 -2.03
N PRO A 116 -7.06 -13.04 -3.20
CA PRO A 116 -8.00 -12.57 -4.20
C PRO A 116 -9.43 -12.75 -3.68
N TYR A 117 -10.26 -11.73 -3.86
CA TYR A 117 -11.69 -11.81 -3.64
C TYR A 117 -12.39 -11.21 -4.85
N LEU A 118 -13.23 -12.02 -5.50
CA LEU A 118 -14.07 -11.59 -6.61
C LEU A 118 -15.50 -11.96 -6.27
N SER A 119 -16.33 -10.95 -6.02
CA SER A 119 -17.77 -11.14 -5.93
C SER A 119 -18.35 -10.90 -7.32
N PRO A 120 -19.11 -11.85 -7.91
CA PRO A 120 -19.97 -11.51 -9.03
C PRO A 120 -20.97 -10.48 -8.52
N THR A 121 -20.95 -9.29 -9.11
CA THR A 121 -22.00 -8.31 -8.89
C THR A 121 -23.28 -8.89 -9.50
N ALA A 122 -24.35 -8.99 -8.71
CA ALA A 122 -25.69 -9.28 -9.21
C ALA A 122 -26.23 -8.09 -10.03
#